data_AF-A0A642C2A3-F1
#
_entry.id   AF-A0A642C2A3-F1
#
_cell.length_a   1.000
_cell.length_b   1.000
_cell.length_c   1.000
_cell.angle_alpha   90.00
_cell.angle_beta   90.00
_cell.angle_gamma   90.00
#
_symmetry.space_group_name_H-M   'P 1'
#
loop_
_entity.id
_entity.type
_entity.pdbx_description
1 polymer ?
#
loop_
_entity_poly.entity_id
_entity_poly.type
_entity_poly.pdbx_seq_one_letter_code
_entity_poly.pdbx_strand_id
1 'polypeptide(L)'
;MTAANRDATEKRDAATLTTIAEVAKACGVSKSTAARRLKELDLDTVSDPSDRRGRQLLPPATASALAAALMPTDGSAPEDPEAARDLLEAQVEPYRDQIAALEREVARLTDQIANRDAAAVEAIAQAEQRIEDLKRENAQLREDLALSRRLEGFHWPWTRDRIKAQHLLPKSTE
;
A
#
# COMPACT_ATOMS: atom_id res chain seq x y z
N MET A 1 18.12 20.37 23.49
CA MET A 1 17.34 19.13 23.34
C MET A 1 15.95 19.38 23.92
N THR A 2 14.96 19.57 23.05
CA THR A 2 13.65 20.17 23.31
C THR A 2 12.66 19.17 23.92
N ALA A 3 11.69 19.69 24.69
CA ALA A 3 10.67 18.90 25.42
C ALA A 3 9.91 17.88 24.56
N ALA A 4 9.73 18.15 23.26
CA ALA A 4 9.08 17.24 22.32
C ALA A 4 9.79 15.89 22.16
N ASN A 5 11.12 15.85 22.30
CA ASN A 5 11.86 14.59 22.23
C ASN A 5 11.72 13.75 23.50
N ARG A 6 11.52 14.36 24.68
CA ARG A 6 11.24 13.63 25.94
C ARG A 6 9.87 12.96 25.89
N ASP A 7 8.87 13.68 25.43
CA ASP A 7 7.48 13.22 25.29
C ASP A 7 7.36 12.02 24.31
N ALA A 8 8.17 12.03 23.24
CA ALA A 8 8.20 10.97 22.24
C ALA A 8 8.92 9.69 22.73
N THR A 9 9.96 9.83 23.57
CA THR A 9 10.58 8.69 24.26
C THR A 9 9.67 8.12 25.35
N GLU A 10 9.06 8.97 26.19
CA GLU A 10 8.14 8.53 27.26
C GLU A 10 6.93 7.77 26.68
N LYS A 11 6.38 8.21 25.54
CA LYS A 11 5.28 7.50 24.85
C LYS A 11 5.70 6.15 24.24
N ARG A 12 6.94 6.01 23.77
CA ARG A 12 7.45 4.74 23.24
C ARG A 12 7.80 3.76 24.36
N ASP A 13 8.34 4.26 25.46
CA ASP A 13 8.61 3.45 26.64
C ASP A 13 7.30 2.95 27.27
N ALA A 14 6.27 3.82 27.36
CA ALA A 14 4.93 3.43 27.82
C ALA A 14 4.25 2.38 26.93
N ALA A 15 4.50 2.37 25.61
CA ALA A 15 3.98 1.34 24.70
C ALA A 15 4.62 -0.04 24.89
N THR A 16 5.74 -0.12 25.61
CA THR A 16 6.47 -1.37 25.88
C THR A 16 6.26 -1.86 27.33
N LEU A 17 5.74 -0.99 28.20
CA LEU A 17 5.44 -1.29 29.59
C LEU A 17 4.06 -1.94 29.72
N THR A 18 4.02 -3.12 30.34
CA THR A 18 2.80 -3.89 30.54
C THR A 18 2.44 -3.94 32.01
N THR A 19 1.20 -4.29 32.36
CA THR A 19 0.82 -4.48 33.76
C THR A 19 0.72 -5.93 34.16
N ILE A 20 0.87 -6.16 35.47
CA ILE A 20 0.67 -7.48 36.10
C ILE A 20 -0.69 -8.08 35.69
N ALA A 21 -1.73 -7.24 35.55
CA ALA A 21 -3.06 -7.70 35.15
C ALA A 21 -3.12 -8.17 33.68
N GLU A 22 -2.41 -7.48 32.78
CA GLU A 22 -2.31 -7.87 31.38
C GLU A 22 -1.52 -9.17 31.21
N VAL A 23 -0.39 -9.30 31.93
CA VAL A 23 0.39 -10.55 31.96
C VAL A 23 -0.42 -11.70 32.55
N ALA A 24 -1.13 -11.48 33.66
CA ALA A 24 -1.99 -12.50 34.27
C ALA A 24 -3.09 -12.97 33.30
N LYS A 25 -3.72 -12.01 32.60
CA LYS A 25 -4.75 -12.31 31.59
C LYS A 25 -4.18 -13.10 30.42
N ALA A 26 -2.99 -12.75 29.93
CA ALA A 26 -2.32 -13.46 28.84
C ALA A 26 -1.95 -14.91 29.22
N CYS A 27 -1.49 -15.11 30.46
CA CYS A 27 -1.14 -16.44 30.98
C CYS A 27 -2.33 -17.23 31.54
N GLY A 28 -3.57 -16.70 31.46
CA GLY A 28 -4.76 -17.40 31.94
C GLY A 28 -4.84 -17.60 33.46
N VAL A 29 -4.09 -16.82 34.25
CA VAL A 29 -4.04 -16.93 35.71
C VAL A 29 -4.69 -15.72 36.40
N SER A 30 -5.02 -15.87 37.68
CA SER A 30 -5.53 -14.74 38.47
C SER A 30 -4.45 -13.67 38.70
N LYS A 31 -4.86 -12.41 38.83
CA LYS A 31 -3.95 -11.29 39.12
C LYS A 31 -3.19 -11.49 40.44
N SER A 32 -3.83 -12.08 41.46
CA SER A 32 -3.17 -12.38 42.74
C SER A 32 -2.11 -13.47 42.61
N THR A 33 -2.35 -14.48 41.77
CA THR A 33 -1.35 -15.51 41.43
C THR A 33 -0.13 -14.88 40.77
N ALA A 34 -0.34 -14.01 39.77
CA ALA A 34 0.74 -13.29 39.11
C ALA A 34 1.51 -12.36 40.05
N ALA A 35 0.80 -11.60 40.90
CA ALA A 35 1.43 -10.71 41.87
C ALA A 35 2.23 -11.47 42.95
N ARG A 36 1.75 -12.65 43.36
CA ARG A 36 2.48 -13.52 44.28
C ARG A 36 3.77 -14.04 43.64
N ARG A 37 3.69 -14.53 42.39
CA ARG A 37 4.87 -15.02 41.66
C ARG A 37 5.91 -13.92 41.38
N LEU A 38 5.45 -12.72 41.06
CA LEU A 38 6.33 -11.56 40.91
C LEU A 38 7.13 -11.28 42.20
N LYS A 39 6.50 -11.35 43.37
CA LYS A 39 7.17 -11.19 44.67
C LYS A 39 8.11 -12.35 45.00
N GLU A 40 7.71 -13.58 44.70
CA GLU A 40 8.55 -14.76 44.92
C GLU A 40 9.83 -14.74 44.09
N LEU A 41 9.78 -14.15 42.88
CA LEU A 41 10.92 -14.00 41.98
C LEU A 41 11.69 -12.68 42.17
N ASP A 42 11.28 -11.85 43.13
CA ASP A 42 11.86 -10.53 43.41
C ASP A 42 12.05 -9.66 42.16
N LEU A 43 11.02 -9.63 41.32
CA LEU A 43 11.05 -8.98 40.01
C LEU A 43 10.70 -7.49 40.08
N ASP A 44 11.57 -6.66 39.50
CA ASP A 44 11.45 -5.19 39.56
C ASP A 44 10.22 -4.63 38.84
N THR A 45 9.57 -3.67 39.49
CA THR A 45 8.44 -2.91 38.92
C THR A 45 8.73 -1.43 38.92
N VAL A 46 8.17 -0.72 37.94
CA VAL A 46 8.26 0.74 37.84
C VAL A 46 6.89 1.32 38.20
N SER A 47 6.87 2.36 39.04
CA SER A 47 5.62 3.08 39.32
C SER A 47 5.23 3.93 38.11
N ASP A 48 3.98 3.87 37.69
CA ASP A 48 3.44 4.70 36.60
C ASP A 48 3.43 6.17 37.02
N PRO A 49 4.28 7.04 36.42
CA PRO A 49 4.35 8.45 36.81
C PRO A 49 3.10 9.23 36.42
N SER A 50 2.28 8.72 35.48
CA SER A 50 1.04 9.35 35.04
C SER A 50 -0.16 8.97 35.90
N ASP A 51 -0.08 7.90 36.70
CA ASP A 51 -1.20 7.42 37.50
C ASP A 51 -1.05 7.79 38.98
N ARG A 52 -1.93 8.70 39.45
CA ARG A 52 -2.00 9.11 40.86
C ARG A 52 -2.45 8.00 41.81
N ARG A 53 -2.89 6.86 41.29
CA ARG A 53 -3.32 5.68 42.08
C ARG A 53 -2.18 4.70 42.37
N GLY A 54 -0.96 4.99 41.91
CA GLY A 54 0.22 4.16 42.19
C GLY A 54 0.22 2.82 41.44
N ARG A 55 -0.26 2.81 40.19
CA ARG A 55 -0.22 1.63 39.33
C ARG A 55 1.22 1.23 39.06
N GLN A 56 1.50 -0.07 39.14
CA GLN A 56 2.81 -0.62 38.82
C GLN A 56 2.82 -1.14 37.38
N LEU A 57 3.87 -0.77 36.66
CA LEU A 57 4.21 -1.20 35.32
C LEU A 57 5.42 -2.14 35.38
N LEU A 58 5.42 -3.11 34.49
CA LEU A 58 6.47 -4.10 34.32
C LEU A 58 7.31 -3.69 33.11
N PRO A 59 8.63 -3.50 33.29
CA PRO A 59 9.57 -3.50 32.18
C PRO A 59 9.40 -4.73 31.30
N PRO A 60 9.70 -4.65 29.99
CA PRO A 60 9.49 -5.76 29.05
C PRO A 60 10.18 -7.05 29.51
N ALA A 61 11.42 -6.97 29.98
CA ALA A 61 12.18 -8.11 30.50
C ALA A 61 11.48 -8.75 31.73
N THR A 62 11.00 -7.92 32.66
CA THR A 62 10.27 -8.38 33.85
C THR A 62 8.93 -9.03 33.47
N ALA A 63 8.22 -8.43 32.50
CA ALA A 63 6.95 -8.96 32.00
C ALA A 63 7.13 -10.34 31.34
N SER A 64 8.19 -10.49 30.52
CA SER A 64 8.55 -11.76 29.91
C SER A 64 8.97 -12.81 30.94
N ALA A 65 9.78 -12.44 31.95
CA ALA A 65 10.20 -13.34 33.02
C ALA A 65 9.00 -13.82 33.86
N LEU A 66 8.08 -12.90 34.19
CA LEU A 66 6.85 -13.22 34.89
C LEU A 66 5.95 -14.14 34.05
N ALA A 67 5.78 -13.85 32.76
CA ALA A 67 4.99 -14.68 31.85
C ALA A 67 5.56 -16.09 31.74
N ALA A 68 6.88 -16.24 31.57
CA ALA A 68 7.55 -17.53 31.49
C ALA A 68 7.34 -18.36 32.77
N ALA A 69 7.38 -17.74 33.94
CA ALA A 69 7.13 -18.41 35.22
C ALA A 69 5.65 -18.76 35.48
N LEU A 70 4.72 -18.14 34.76
CA LEU A 70 3.28 -18.34 34.90
C LEU A 70 2.69 -19.29 33.85
N MET A 71 3.37 -19.49 32.72
CA MET A 71 2.96 -20.49 31.74
C MET A 71 2.99 -21.88 32.37
N PRO A 72 1.99 -22.74 32.11
CA PRO A 72 2.09 -24.15 32.41
C PRO A 72 3.36 -24.68 31.75
N THR A 73 4.31 -25.16 32.55
CA THR A 73 5.41 -25.96 32.05
C THR A 73 4.83 -27.32 31.67
N ASP A 74 4.11 -27.37 30.55
CA ASP A 74 3.68 -28.62 29.93
C ASP A 74 4.93 -29.28 29.37
N GLY A 75 5.55 -30.09 30.23
CA GLY A 75 6.72 -30.88 29.89
C GLY A 75 7.82 -30.72 30.92
N SER A 76 8.21 -31.85 31.51
CA SER A 76 9.53 -32.03 32.10
C SER A 76 10.57 -31.30 31.24
N ALA A 77 11.49 -30.56 31.87
CA ALA A 77 12.67 -30.08 31.17
C ALA A 77 13.23 -31.25 30.34
N PRO A 78 13.47 -31.07 29.03
CA PRO A 78 13.97 -32.16 28.23
C PRO A 78 15.23 -32.68 28.91
N GLU A 79 15.30 -34.00 29.14
CA GLU A 79 16.46 -34.64 29.80
C GLU A 79 17.76 -34.32 29.06
N ASP A 80 17.64 -33.90 27.78
CA ASP A 80 18.70 -33.32 26.97
C ASP A 80 18.20 -32.06 26.21
N PRO A 81 18.65 -30.83 26.58
CA PRO A 81 18.29 -29.60 25.90
C PRO A 81 18.85 -29.48 24.47
N GLU A 82 19.88 -30.24 24.10
CA GLU A 82 20.40 -30.27 22.73
C GLU A 82 19.44 -31.02 21.80
N ALA A 83 18.97 -32.20 22.21
CA ALA A 83 17.97 -32.97 21.45
C ALA A 83 16.66 -32.20 21.21
N ALA A 84 16.22 -31.40 22.19
CA ALA A 84 15.04 -30.55 22.03
C ALA A 84 15.27 -29.40 21.04
N ARG A 85 16.48 -28.85 20.99
CA ARG A 85 16.87 -27.82 20.01
C ARG A 85 16.95 -28.41 18.61
N ASP A 86 17.52 -29.59 18.45
CA ASP A 86 17.62 -30.27 17.16
C ASP A 86 16.23 -30.60 16.58
N LEU A 87 15.29 -31.04 17.43
CA LEU A 87 13.89 -31.26 17.04
C LEU A 87 13.18 -29.97 16.63
N LEU A 88 13.47 -28.85 17.31
CA LEU A 88 12.92 -27.55 16.96
C LEU A 88 13.51 -27.05 15.64
N GLU A 89 14.82 -27.17 15.46
CA GLU A 89 15.53 -26.76 14.24
C GLU A 89 15.02 -27.56 13.03
N ALA A 90 14.86 -28.87 13.18
CA ALA A 90 14.29 -29.74 12.15
C ALA A 90 12.84 -29.36 11.78
N GLN A 91 12.06 -28.81 12.72
CA GLN A 91 10.71 -28.31 12.45
C GLN A 91 10.70 -26.93 11.81
N VAL A 92 11.67 -26.07 12.15
CA VAL A 92 11.77 -24.69 11.64
C VAL A 92 12.34 -24.66 10.22
N GLU A 93 13.27 -25.55 9.89
CA GLU A 93 13.93 -25.60 8.58
C GLU A 93 12.96 -25.67 7.38
N PRO A 94 11.92 -26.53 7.35
CA PRO A 94 10.96 -26.52 6.25
C PRO A 94 10.18 -25.22 6.13
N TYR A 95 9.92 -24.52 7.24
CA TYR A 95 9.28 -23.20 7.18
C TYR A 95 10.23 -22.13 6.64
N ARG A 96 11.52 -22.21 6.93
CA ARG A 96 12.52 -21.31 6.32
C ARG A 96 12.59 -21.52 4.81
N ASP A 97 12.59 -22.76 4.35
CA ASP A 97 12.56 -23.09 2.92
C ASP A 97 11.28 -22.58 2.24
N GLN A 98 10.13 -22.72 2.90
CA GLN A 98 8.86 -22.16 2.43
C GLN A 98 8.89 -20.64 2.37
N ILE A 99 9.42 -19.97 3.39
CA ILE A 99 9.60 -18.50 3.40
C ILE A 99 10.48 -18.08 2.23
N ALA A 100 11.64 -18.72 2.03
CA ALA A 100 12.53 -18.41 0.93
C ALA A 100 11.88 -18.67 -0.44
N ALA A 101 11.02 -19.68 -0.57
CA ALA A 101 10.24 -19.93 -1.78
C ALA A 101 9.20 -18.82 -2.04
N LEU A 102 8.47 -18.42 -0.99
CA LEU A 102 7.50 -17.34 -1.07
C LEU A 102 8.16 -16.00 -1.39
N GLU A 103 9.32 -15.69 -0.81
CA GLU A 103 10.09 -14.48 -1.12
C GLU A 103 10.50 -14.42 -2.59
N ARG A 104 10.94 -15.55 -3.18
CA ARG A 104 11.23 -15.62 -4.62
C ARG A 104 9.98 -15.40 -5.47
N GLU A 105 8.83 -15.93 -5.05
CA GLU A 105 7.57 -15.72 -5.77
C GLU A 105 7.09 -14.28 -5.67
N VAL A 106 7.21 -13.65 -4.50
CA VAL A 106 6.90 -12.22 -4.31
C VAL A 106 7.78 -11.35 -5.19
N ALA A 107 9.08 -11.61 -5.26
CA ALA A 107 9.98 -10.89 -6.16
C ALA A 107 9.54 -11.03 -7.62
N ARG A 108 9.27 -12.26 -8.07
CA ARG A 108 8.79 -12.55 -9.44
C ARG A 108 7.47 -11.82 -9.76
N LEU A 109 6.50 -11.84 -8.84
CA LEU A 109 5.21 -11.17 -9.03
C LEU A 109 5.37 -9.64 -9.05
N THR A 110 6.27 -9.10 -8.23
CA THR A 110 6.59 -7.67 -8.21
C THR A 110 7.15 -7.23 -9.56
N ASP A 111 8.09 -7.99 -10.13
CA ASP A 111 8.64 -7.71 -11.46
C ASP A 111 7.57 -7.81 -12.55
N GLN A 112 6.66 -8.78 -12.45
CA GLN A 112 5.55 -8.90 -13.39
C GLN A 112 4.58 -7.72 -13.32
N ILE A 113 4.27 -7.22 -12.12
CA ILE A 113 3.43 -6.05 -11.94
C ILE A 113 4.12 -4.83 -12.55
N ALA A 114 5.39 -4.60 -12.24
CA ALA A 114 6.16 -3.49 -12.79
C ALA A 114 6.19 -3.50 -14.34
N ASN A 115 6.40 -4.67 -14.94
CA ASN A 115 6.38 -4.83 -16.39
C ASN A 115 4.98 -4.55 -17.00
N ARG A 116 3.92 -5.01 -16.34
CA ARG A 116 2.54 -4.75 -16.80
C ARG A 116 2.16 -3.29 -16.66
N ASP A 117 2.57 -2.64 -15.58
CA ASP A 117 2.31 -1.22 -15.35
C ASP A 117 3.05 -0.37 -16.38
N ALA A 118 4.30 -0.70 -16.71
CA ALA A 118 5.03 -0.03 -17.78
C ALA A 118 4.30 -0.15 -19.13
N ALA A 119 3.87 -1.37 -19.51
CA ALA A 119 3.11 -1.60 -20.73
C ALA A 119 1.75 -0.88 -20.72
N ALA A 120 1.08 -0.80 -19.57
CA ALA A 120 -0.19 -0.10 -19.43
C ALA A 120 -0.02 1.41 -19.62
N VAL A 121 1.02 2.01 -19.03
CA VAL A 121 1.34 3.44 -19.21
C VAL A 121 1.59 3.76 -20.67
N GLU A 122 2.38 2.94 -21.38
CA GLU A 122 2.62 3.13 -22.82
C GLU A 122 1.34 2.99 -23.64
N ALA A 123 0.50 1.99 -23.36
CA ALA A 123 -0.75 1.78 -24.06
C ALA A 123 -1.74 2.94 -23.83
N ILE A 124 -1.80 3.49 -22.61
CA ILE A 124 -2.62 4.66 -22.29
C ILE A 124 -2.11 5.88 -23.07
N ALA A 125 -0.81 6.15 -23.07
CA ALA A 125 -0.24 7.27 -23.80
C ALA A 125 -0.52 7.18 -25.32
N GLN A 126 -0.42 5.97 -25.90
CA GLN A 126 -0.77 5.74 -27.30
C GLN A 126 -2.26 5.97 -27.57
N ALA A 127 -3.13 5.49 -26.68
CA ALA A 127 -4.57 5.68 -26.80
C ALA A 127 -4.97 7.16 -26.70
N GLU A 128 -4.38 7.91 -25.76
CA GLU A 128 -4.59 9.35 -25.60
C GLU A 128 -4.16 10.12 -26.84
N GLN A 129 -2.97 9.82 -27.37
CA GLN A 129 -2.51 10.43 -28.62
C GLN A 129 -3.48 10.15 -29.77
N ARG A 130 -3.96 8.90 -29.91
CA ARG A 130 -4.92 8.54 -30.96
C ARG A 130 -6.25 9.28 -30.81
N ILE A 131 -6.72 9.46 -29.57
CA ILE A 131 -7.93 10.24 -29.28
C ILE A 131 -7.75 11.69 -29.71
N GLU A 132 -6.60 12.32 -29.40
CA GLU A 132 -6.33 13.70 -29.81
C GLU A 132 -6.26 13.85 -31.34
N ASP A 133 -5.64 12.89 -32.03
CA ASP A 133 -5.62 12.90 -33.49
C ASP A 133 -7.03 12.77 -34.08
N LEU A 134 -7.86 11.86 -33.55
CA LEU A 134 -9.25 11.72 -33.96
C LEU A 134 -10.08 12.98 -33.67
N LYS A 135 -9.82 13.69 -32.56
CA LYS A 135 -10.48 14.97 -32.28
C LYS A 135 -10.12 16.04 -33.32
N ARG A 136 -8.85 16.13 -33.71
CA ARG A 136 -8.39 17.04 -34.78
C ARG A 136 -9.02 16.69 -36.12
N GLU A 137 -9.00 15.41 -36.50
CA GLU A 137 -9.66 14.91 -37.73
C GLU A 137 -11.16 15.24 -37.73
N ASN A 138 -11.87 15.03 -36.61
CA ASN A 138 -13.31 15.33 -36.53
C ASN A 138 -13.60 16.83 -36.65
N ALA A 139 -12.75 17.68 -36.07
CA ALA A 139 -12.86 19.13 -36.20
C ALA A 139 -12.68 19.55 -37.67
N GLN A 140 -11.64 19.04 -38.35
CA GLN A 140 -11.41 19.31 -39.77
C GLN A 140 -12.62 18.88 -40.62
N LEU A 141 -13.13 17.67 -40.42
CA LEU A 141 -14.28 17.17 -41.17
C LEU A 141 -15.54 18.02 -40.96
N ARG A 142 -15.74 18.59 -39.77
CA ARG A 142 -16.85 19.52 -39.51
C ARG A 142 -16.67 20.84 -40.27
N GLU A 143 -15.45 21.34 -40.35
CA GLU A 143 -15.12 22.54 -41.14
C GLU A 143 -15.33 22.28 -42.63
N ASP A 144 -14.84 21.16 -43.15
CA ASP A 144 -15.01 20.75 -44.55
C ASP A 144 -16.50 20.56 -44.90
N LEU A 145 -17.27 19.96 -44.00
CA LEU A 145 -18.72 19.84 -44.16
C LEU A 145 -19.42 21.20 -44.17
N ALA A 146 -19.01 22.12 -43.27
CA ALA A 146 -19.56 23.47 -43.22
C ALA A 146 -19.22 24.26 -44.50
N LEU A 147 -18.00 24.12 -45.03
CA LEU A 147 -17.58 24.68 -46.30
C LEU A 147 -18.43 24.10 -47.45
N SER A 148 -18.60 22.78 -47.48
CA SER A 148 -19.40 22.10 -48.52
C SER A 148 -20.83 22.60 -48.52
N ARG A 149 -21.48 22.72 -47.35
CA ARG A 149 -22.83 23.31 -47.23
C ARG A 149 -22.91 24.76 -47.69
N ARG A 150 -21.88 25.58 -47.44
CA ARG A 150 -21.80 26.95 -47.96
C ARG A 150 -21.69 26.97 -49.49
N LEU A 151 -20.94 26.03 -50.06
CA LEU A 151 -20.74 25.89 -51.50
C LEU A 151 -21.98 25.29 -52.21
N GLU A 152 -22.75 24.42 -51.57
CA GLU A 152 -24.02 23.91 -52.11
C GLU A 152 -25.04 25.03 -52.38
N GLY A 153 -25.05 26.09 -51.55
CA GLY A 153 -25.83 27.31 -51.79
C GLY A 153 -25.15 28.31 -52.75
N PHE A 154 -23.88 28.10 -53.06
CA PHE A 154 -23.12 28.95 -53.97
C PHE A 154 -23.35 28.50 -55.41
N HIS A 155 -24.45 28.95 -55.99
CA HIS A 155 -24.63 28.94 -57.44
C HIS A 155 -23.62 29.92 -58.06
N TRP A 156 -22.45 29.43 -58.49
CA TRP A 156 -21.58 30.24 -59.35
C TRP A 156 -22.44 30.72 -60.52
N PRO A 157 -22.54 32.03 -60.76
CA PRO A 157 -23.47 32.56 -61.74
C PRO A 157 -22.87 32.40 -63.14
N TRP A 158 -22.57 31.16 -63.53
CA TRP A 158 -22.23 30.76 -64.89
C TRP A 158 -23.25 31.34 -65.87
N THR A 159 -24.52 31.46 -65.48
CA THR A 159 -25.58 32.08 -66.29
C THR A 159 -25.36 33.58 -66.52
N ARG A 160 -24.96 34.34 -65.49
CA ARG A 160 -24.71 35.79 -65.61
C ARG A 160 -23.43 36.09 -66.37
N ASP A 161 -22.39 35.30 -66.13
CA ASP A 161 -21.10 35.46 -66.82
C ASP A 161 -21.16 34.93 -68.26
N ARG A 162 -21.98 33.90 -68.56
CA ARG A 162 -22.27 33.44 -69.93
C ARG A 162 -23.04 34.47 -70.75
N ILE A 163 -24.00 35.18 -70.15
CA ILE A 163 -24.72 36.28 -70.82
C ILE A 163 -23.75 37.42 -71.14
N LYS A 164 -22.89 37.82 -70.19
CA LYS A 164 -21.86 38.84 -70.45
C LYS A 164 -20.86 38.40 -71.52
N ALA A 165 -20.45 37.14 -71.52
CA ALA A 165 -19.55 36.57 -72.53
C ALA A 165 -20.21 36.51 -73.92
N GLN A 166 -21.51 36.18 -74.02
CA GLN A 166 -22.27 36.22 -75.28
C GLN A 166 -22.34 37.61 -75.89
N HIS A 167 -22.31 38.67 -75.09
CA HIS A 167 -22.29 40.06 -75.56
C HIS A 167 -20.89 40.60 -75.86
N LEU A 168 -19.84 39.87 -75.49
CA LEU A 168 -18.44 40.22 -75.73
C LEU A 168 -17.83 39.44 -76.90
N LEU A 169 -18.48 38.38 -77.37
CA LEU A 169 -18.08 37.66 -78.57
C LEU A 169 -18.58 38.43 -79.81
N PRO A 170 -17.71 38.74 -80.79
CA PRO A 170 -18.16 39.31 -82.05
C PRO A 170 -19.17 38.34 -82.67
N LYS A 171 -20.36 38.85 -83.03
CA LYS A 171 -21.35 38.05 -83.74
C LYS A 171 -20.71 37.58 -85.04
N SER A 172 -20.44 36.28 -85.14
CA SER A 172 -20.03 35.64 -86.37
C SER A 172 -21.15 35.87 -87.40
N THR A 173 -20.90 36.75 -88.35
CA THR A 173 -21.68 36.87 -89.58
C THR A 173 -21.25 35.73 -90.48
N GLU A 174 -22.10 34.71 -90.60
CA GLU A 174 -22.35 33.87 -91.79
C GLU A 174 -23.36 32.76 -91.47
#